data_AF-A0A8T9CJZ7-F1
#
_entry.id   AF-A0A8T9CJZ7-F1
#
_cell.length_a   1.000
_cell.length_b   1.000
_cell.length_c   1.000
_cell.angle_alpha   90.00
_cell.angle_beta   90.00
_cell.angle_gamma   90.00
#
_symmetry.space_group_name_H-M   'P 1'
#
loop_
_entity.id
_entity.type
_entity.pdbx_description
1 polymer ?
#
loop_
_entity_poly.entity_id
_entity_poly.type
_entity_poly.pdbx_seq_one_letter_code
_entity_poly.pdbx_strand_id
1 'polypeptide(L)'
;MIKKISVRKDQLALLSRNGDYYKVLHAGEHLLPWLNTPEVLLITLDGSEVPDVLADYLRRFQPDWVEKYCLVADLSEIEAGALYMDGILQEILPPSTRRLYWRVEDDLTLVRMNTQQVQVQTEVMNAVLQPRRKGAVKGRDAILTVQVPAWHVGVLKIDGETQALLPPGLTAYWKINHLVDAEVVDTRLQVLE
;
A
#
# COMPACT_ATOMS: atom_id res chain seq x y z
N MET A 1 -0.12 22.27 38.25
CA MET A 1 1.25 21.88 37.87
C MET A 1 1.35 21.96 36.35
N ILE A 2 2.36 22.64 35.80
CA ILE A 2 2.54 22.71 34.33
C ILE A 2 3.08 21.37 33.86
N LYS A 3 2.43 20.74 32.88
CA LYS A 3 2.84 19.44 32.33
C LYS A 3 3.76 19.66 31.14
N LYS A 4 4.96 19.09 31.18
CA LYS A 4 5.92 19.11 30.08
C LYS A 4 5.78 17.81 29.28
N ILE A 5 5.84 17.91 27.96
CA ILE A 5 5.94 16.77 27.05
C ILE A 5 7.16 16.93 26.15
N SER A 6 7.73 15.80 25.73
CA SER A 6 8.81 15.74 24.74
C SER A 6 8.30 14.98 23.52
N VAL A 7 8.40 15.60 22.36
CA VAL A 7 8.05 15.02 21.07
C VAL A 7 9.36 14.72 20.35
N ARG A 8 9.57 13.46 19.95
CA ARG A 8 10.78 13.04 19.24
C ARG A 8 10.75 13.47 17.77
N LYS A 9 11.89 13.38 17.08
CA LYS A 9 12.02 13.77 15.66
C LYS A 9 11.15 12.91 14.73
N ASP A 10 10.98 11.65 15.09
CA ASP A 10 10.14 10.65 14.42
C ASP A 10 8.68 10.72 14.87
N GLN A 11 8.23 11.83 15.48
CA GLN A 11 6.90 11.91 16.08
C GLN A 11 6.17 13.22 15.82
N LEU A 12 4.84 13.12 15.83
CA LEU A 12 3.92 14.24 15.99
C LEU A 12 3.09 14.04 17.26
N ALA A 13 2.75 15.14 17.93
CA ALA A 13 1.74 15.12 18.97
C ALA A 13 0.50 15.88 18.49
N LEU A 14 -0.64 15.19 18.43
CA LEU A 14 -1.93 15.80 18.17
C LEU A 14 -2.58 16.14 19.51
N LEU A 15 -2.89 17.43 19.71
CA LEU A 15 -3.59 17.90 20.89
C LEU A 15 -5.09 17.94 20.63
N SER A 16 -5.86 17.37 21.56
CA SER A 16 -7.31 17.43 21.55
C SER A 16 -7.90 17.97 22.85
N ARG A 17 -9.13 18.47 22.77
CA ARG A 17 -9.97 18.85 23.91
C ARG A 17 -11.39 18.40 23.64
N ASN A 18 -12.00 17.70 24.58
CA ASN A 18 -13.37 17.17 24.44
C ASN A 18 -13.57 16.36 23.14
N GLY A 19 -12.55 15.63 22.71
CA GLY A 19 -12.57 14.87 21.46
C GLY A 19 -12.16 15.63 20.20
N ASP A 20 -12.01 16.97 20.26
CA ASP A 20 -11.66 17.77 19.09
C ASP A 20 -10.18 18.09 19.00
N TYR A 21 -9.54 17.66 17.91
CA TYR A 21 -8.14 17.98 17.62
C TYR A 21 -8.02 19.40 17.11
N TYR A 22 -7.11 20.18 17.69
CA TYR A 22 -6.97 21.61 17.37
C TYR A 22 -5.53 22.07 17.14
N LYS A 23 -4.52 21.26 17.49
CA LYS A 23 -3.11 21.61 17.27
C LYS A 23 -2.23 20.38 17.05
N VAL A 24 -1.29 20.51 16.12
CA VAL A 24 -0.15 19.60 15.95
C VAL A 24 1.08 20.22 16.59
N LEU A 25 1.82 19.43 17.37
CA LEU A 25 3.15 19.78 17.86
C LEU A 25 4.18 18.91 17.15
N HIS A 26 5.20 19.57 16.63
CA HIS A 26 6.37 18.94 16.04
C HIS A 26 7.40 18.58 17.11
N ALA A 27 8.47 17.90 16.69
CA ALA A 27 9.61 17.54 17.52
C ALA A 27 10.10 18.72 18.39
N GLY A 28 10.35 18.44 19.66
CA GLY A 28 10.79 19.42 20.64
C GLY A 28 10.14 19.24 22.01
N GLU A 29 10.51 20.12 22.93
CA GLU A 29 9.92 20.18 24.26
C GLU A 29 8.78 21.19 24.29
N HIS A 30 7.62 20.76 24.80
CA HIS A 30 6.43 21.60 24.84
C HIS A 30 5.85 21.65 26.25
N LEU A 31 5.40 22.83 26.66
CA LEU A 31 4.67 23.05 27.90
C LEU A 31 3.17 23.07 27.60
N LEU A 32 2.42 22.24 28.32
CA LEU A 32 0.97 22.20 28.20
C LEU A 32 0.31 23.16 29.18
N PRO A 33 -0.78 23.82 28.77
CA PRO A 33 -1.51 24.73 29.64
C PRO A 33 -2.14 23.98 30.82
N TRP A 34 -1.88 24.45 32.05
CA TRP A 34 -2.34 23.80 33.28
C TRP A 34 -3.85 23.92 33.54
N LEU A 35 -4.46 25.05 33.17
CA LEU A 35 -5.87 25.35 33.47
C LEU A 35 -6.86 24.60 32.56
N ASN A 36 -6.39 24.00 31.46
CA ASN A 36 -7.14 23.13 30.56
C ASN A 36 -6.16 22.22 29.83
N THR A 37 -5.62 21.24 30.55
CA THR A 37 -4.59 20.34 30.00
C THR A 37 -5.20 19.51 28.87
N PRO A 38 -4.73 19.64 27.62
CA PRO A 38 -5.27 18.86 26.50
C PRO A 38 -4.88 17.39 26.61
N GLU A 39 -5.67 16.55 25.96
CA GLU A 39 -5.26 15.19 25.63
C GLU A 39 -4.18 15.22 24.55
N VAL A 40 -3.27 14.25 24.59
CA VAL A 40 -2.13 14.17 23.69
C VAL A 40 -2.10 12.79 23.04
N LEU A 41 -2.25 12.74 21.73
CA LEU A 41 -2.01 11.55 20.93
C LEU A 41 -0.62 11.66 20.29
N LEU A 42 0.29 10.78 20.69
CA LEU A 42 1.61 10.67 20.07
C LEU A 42 1.55 9.70 18.89
N ILE A 43 1.95 10.20 17.73
CA ILE A 43 2.02 9.47 16.47
C ILE A 43 3.50 9.27 16.14
N THR A 44 3.87 8.05 15.76
CA THR A 44 5.18 7.77 15.16
C THR A 44 5.06 7.94 13.65
N LEU A 45 6.00 8.67 13.05
CA LEU A 45 6.09 8.86 11.61
C LEU A 45 6.92 7.73 11.01
N ASP A 46 6.30 6.54 10.90
CA ASP A 46 6.89 5.32 10.35
C ASP A 46 6.12 4.78 9.14
N GLY A 47 5.22 5.58 8.57
CA GLY A 47 4.42 5.23 7.41
C GLY A 47 3.19 4.41 7.74
N SER A 48 2.90 4.23 9.03
CA SER A 48 1.72 3.52 9.49
C SER A 48 0.43 4.16 8.95
N GLU A 49 -0.54 3.29 8.74
CA GLU A 49 -1.91 3.67 8.40
C GLU A 49 -2.52 4.49 9.54
N VAL A 50 -3.18 5.59 9.20
CA VAL A 50 -3.97 6.37 10.16
C VAL A 50 -5.20 5.55 10.51
N PRO A 51 -5.49 5.29 11.80
CA PRO A 51 -6.68 4.53 12.20
C PRO A 51 -7.96 5.14 11.63
N ASP A 52 -8.88 4.31 11.14
CA ASP A 52 -10.08 4.72 10.38
C ASP A 52 -10.85 5.89 11.03
N VAL A 53 -11.13 5.79 12.33
CA VAL A 53 -11.87 6.83 13.08
C VAL A 53 -11.13 8.17 13.06
N LEU A 54 -9.81 8.14 13.21
CA LEU A 54 -9.00 9.35 13.15
C LEU A 54 -8.89 9.86 11.70
N ALA A 55 -8.74 8.97 10.72
CA ALA A 55 -8.68 9.34 9.32
C ALA A 55 -9.95 10.08 8.86
N ASP A 56 -11.12 9.57 9.23
CA ASP A 56 -12.40 10.22 8.93
C ASP A 56 -12.55 11.57 9.65
N TYR A 57 -12.15 11.65 10.91
CA TYR A 57 -12.12 12.91 11.65
C TYR A 57 -11.25 13.95 10.94
N LEU A 58 -10.00 13.58 10.59
CA LEU A 58 -9.05 14.50 9.98
C LEU A 58 -9.53 14.99 8.61
N ARG A 59 -10.09 14.10 7.78
CA ARG A 59 -10.66 14.50 6.48
C ARG A 59 -11.80 15.50 6.62
N ARG A 60 -12.63 15.34 7.66
CA ARG A 60 -13.80 16.19 7.86
C ARG A 60 -13.48 17.53 8.51
N PHE A 61 -12.59 17.53 9.49
CA PHE A 61 -12.38 18.67 10.38
C PHE A 61 -10.98 19.28 10.31
N GLN A 62 -10.00 18.57 9.74
CA GLN A 62 -8.60 19.02 9.61
C GLN A 62 -8.02 18.69 8.22
N PRO A 63 -8.67 19.10 7.10
CA PRO A 63 -8.21 18.77 5.74
C PRO A 63 -6.78 19.26 5.47
N ASP A 64 -6.41 20.43 6.00
CA ASP A 64 -5.05 20.98 5.88
C ASP A 64 -4.00 20.07 6.54
N TRP A 65 -4.37 19.34 7.59
CA TRP A 65 -3.47 18.38 8.25
C TRP A 65 -3.34 17.11 7.42
N VAL A 66 -4.41 16.70 6.74
CA VAL A 66 -4.35 15.58 5.79
C VAL A 66 -3.37 15.90 4.67
N GLU A 67 -3.49 17.08 4.06
CA GLU A 67 -2.59 17.52 2.99
C GLU A 67 -1.12 17.56 3.46
N LYS A 68 -0.88 18.13 4.64
CA LYS A 68 0.46 18.36 5.17
C LYS A 68 1.14 17.11 5.74
N TYR A 69 0.39 16.25 6.43
CA TYR A 69 0.97 15.16 7.24
C TYR A 69 0.62 13.75 6.75
N CYS A 70 -0.29 13.62 5.78
CA CYS A 70 -0.72 12.32 5.30
C CYS A 70 -0.42 12.13 3.81
N LEU A 71 -0.09 10.90 3.45
CA LEU A 71 -0.25 10.39 2.10
C LEU A 71 -1.69 9.90 1.95
N VAL A 72 -2.37 10.35 0.89
CA VAL A 72 -3.77 10.01 0.62
C VAL A 72 -3.83 8.86 -0.38
N ALA A 73 -4.36 7.72 0.05
CA ALA A 73 -4.59 6.55 -0.78
C ALA A 73 -6.09 6.38 -1.06
N ASP A 74 -6.61 7.27 -1.91
CA ASP A 74 -8.00 7.21 -2.40
C ASP A 74 -7.98 6.66 -3.82
N LEU A 75 -8.28 5.36 -3.97
CA LEU A 75 -8.24 4.63 -5.24
C LEU A 75 -9.66 4.46 -5.79
N SER A 76 -9.81 4.58 -7.10
CA SER A 76 -11.07 4.24 -7.78
C SER A 76 -11.27 2.72 -7.88
N GLU A 77 -12.42 2.30 -8.43
CA GLU A 77 -12.77 0.89 -8.67
C GLU A 77 -11.87 0.19 -9.71
N ILE A 78 -11.14 0.98 -10.51
CA ILE A 78 -10.23 0.52 -11.57
C ILE A 78 -8.76 0.83 -11.27
N GLU A 79 -8.44 1.24 -10.04
CA GLU A 79 -7.07 1.53 -9.63
C GLU A 79 -6.63 0.58 -8.51
N ALA A 80 -5.51 -0.10 -8.71
CA ALA A 80 -4.74 -0.69 -7.62
C ALA A 80 -3.62 0.28 -7.22
N GLY A 81 -3.22 0.20 -5.95
CA GLY A 81 -2.09 0.97 -5.43
C GLY A 81 -0.92 0.07 -5.09
N ALA A 82 0.30 0.50 -5.39
CA ALA A 82 1.52 -0.10 -4.86
C ALA A 82 2.15 0.92 -3.90
N LEU A 83 2.09 0.63 -2.60
CA LEU A 83 2.63 1.47 -1.55
C LEU A 83 4.07 1.06 -1.27
N TYR A 84 5.01 1.98 -1.42
CA TYR A 84 6.43 1.81 -1.18
C TYR A 84 6.87 2.60 0.04
N MET A 85 7.82 2.03 0.78
CA MET A 85 8.61 2.73 1.82
C MET A 85 10.08 2.50 1.50
N ASP A 86 10.87 3.57 1.38
CA ASP A 86 12.29 3.51 1.02
C ASP A 86 12.54 2.73 -0.30
N GLY A 87 11.63 2.88 -1.28
CA GLY A 87 11.69 2.13 -2.54
C GLY A 87 11.35 0.64 -2.42
N ILE A 88 10.99 0.15 -1.24
CA ILE A 88 10.60 -1.25 -0.98
C ILE A 88 9.06 -1.34 -0.94
N LEU A 89 8.47 -2.16 -1.80
CA LEU A 89 7.03 -2.35 -1.93
C LEU A 89 6.39 -2.91 -0.65
N GLN A 90 5.68 -2.15 0.17
CA GLN A 90 5.10 -2.67 1.41
C GLN A 90 3.78 -3.43 1.18
N GLU A 91 2.89 -2.85 0.38
CA GLU A 91 1.52 -3.34 0.20
C GLU A 91 1.02 -3.07 -1.22
N ILE A 92 0.24 -4.02 -1.73
CA ILE A 92 -0.65 -3.83 -2.87
C ILE A 92 -2.04 -3.50 -2.32
N LEU A 93 -2.49 -2.28 -2.55
CA LEU A 93 -3.80 -1.77 -2.15
C LEU A 93 -4.85 -2.16 -3.20
N PRO A 94 -5.99 -2.75 -2.78
CA PRO A 94 -7.06 -3.08 -3.70
C PRO A 94 -7.79 -1.83 -4.21
N PRO A 95 -8.60 -1.93 -5.26
CA PRO A 95 -9.48 -0.86 -5.68
C PRO A 95 -10.44 -0.43 -4.59
N SER A 96 -10.97 0.78 -4.75
CA SER A 96 -11.88 1.41 -3.78
C SER A 96 -11.27 1.56 -2.38
N THR A 97 -9.94 1.49 -2.26
CA THR A 97 -9.24 1.83 -1.02
C THR A 97 -9.43 3.30 -0.71
N ARG A 98 -9.76 3.62 0.54
CA ARG A 98 -9.81 4.98 1.07
C ARG A 98 -9.08 5.02 2.41
N ARG A 99 -7.77 5.23 2.35
CA ARG A 99 -6.88 5.21 3.53
C ARG A 99 -6.00 6.45 3.59
N LEU A 100 -5.56 6.78 4.80
CA LEU A 100 -4.49 7.75 5.03
C LEU A 100 -3.30 7.02 5.63
N TYR A 101 -2.10 7.45 5.26
CA TYR A 101 -0.86 6.99 5.87
C TYR A 101 -0.10 8.21 6.39
N TRP A 102 0.50 8.12 7.57
CA TRP A 102 1.35 9.20 8.07
C TRP A 102 2.57 9.35 7.16
N ARG A 103 2.85 10.57 6.69
CA ARG A 103 4.04 10.83 5.87
C ARG A 103 5.30 10.58 6.70
N VAL A 104 6.28 10.00 6.04
CA VAL A 104 7.66 9.87 6.52
C VAL A 104 8.53 10.47 5.45
N GLU A 105 8.97 11.70 5.69
CA GLU A 105 9.77 12.48 4.73
C GLU A 105 9.28 12.27 3.28
N ASP A 106 10.18 11.97 2.34
CA ASP A 106 9.86 11.62 0.95
C ASP A 106 9.92 10.09 0.69
N ASP A 107 9.97 9.29 1.74
CA ASP A 107 10.23 7.84 1.67
C ASP A 107 8.99 7.00 1.38
N LEU A 108 7.81 7.52 1.73
CA LEU A 108 6.53 6.86 1.49
C LEU A 108 5.91 7.30 0.15
N THR A 109 5.81 6.38 -0.80
CA THR A 109 5.30 6.64 -2.15
C THR A 109 4.16 5.70 -2.54
N LEU A 110 3.12 6.23 -3.18
CA LEU A 110 2.03 5.45 -3.75
C LEU A 110 2.04 5.50 -5.28
N VAL A 111 2.25 4.35 -5.91
CA VAL A 111 2.12 4.18 -7.37
C VAL A 111 0.71 3.68 -7.67
N ARG A 112 -0.02 4.41 -8.52
CA ARG A 112 -1.37 4.04 -8.97
C ARG A 112 -1.30 3.28 -10.29
N MET A 113 -2.04 2.19 -10.40
CA MET A 113 -2.03 1.30 -11.56
C MET A 113 -3.45 1.04 -12.04
N ASN A 114 -3.70 1.21 -13.33
CA ASN A 114 -4.98 0.89 -13.94
C ASN A 114 -5.14 -0.63 -14.04
N THR A 115 -6.18 -1.18 -13.40
CA THR A 115 -6.46 -2.63 -13.38
C THR A 115 -7.25 -3.11 -14.60
N GLN A 116 -7.77 -2.21 -15.44
CA GLN A 116 -8.33 -2.58 -16.75
C GLN A 116 -7.23 -3.12 -17.69
N GLN A 117 -5.98 -2.69 -17.49
CA GLN A 117 -4.82 -3.35 -18.07
C GLN A 117 -4.52 -4.60 -17.26
N VAL A 118 -5.01 -5.75 -17.71
CA VAL A 118 -4.92 -7.03 -16.97
C VAL A 118 -3.48 -7.42 -16.62
N GLN A 119 -2.49 -7.07 -17.44
CA GLN A 119 -1.09 -7.36 -17.15
C GLN A 119 -0.52 -6.37 -16.13
N VAL A 120 0.14 -6.89 -15.10
CA VAL A 120 0.85 -6.10 -14.08
C VAL A 120 2.19 -5.62 -14.64
N GLN A 121 2.58 -4.40 -14.30
CA GLN A 121 3.88 -3.83 -14.67
C GLN A 121 5.04 -4.68 -14.12
N THR A 122 6.07 -4.85 -14.94
CA THR A 122 7.24 -5.69 -14.64
C THR A 122 7.93 -5.26 -13.34
N GLU A 123 8.03 -3.97 -13.08
CA GLU A 123 8.66 -3.40 -11.89
C GLU A 123 7.93 -3.84 -10.62
N VAL A 124 6.58 -3.81 -10.64
CA VAL A 124 5.74 -4.22 -9.51
C VAL A 124 5.78 -5.73 -9.32
N MET A 125 5.70 -6.50 -10.41
CA MET A 125 5.88 -7.95 -10.37
C MET A 125 7.21 -8.33 -9.70
N ASN A 126 8.30 -7.72 -10.14
CA ASN A 126 9.62 -7.96 -9.58
C ASN A 126 9.67 -7.60 -8.09
N ALA A 127 9.10 -6.45 -7.71
CA ALA A 127 9.05 -6.01 -6.31
C ALA A 127 8.21 -6.94 -5.40
N VAL A 128 7.14 -7.55 -5.93
CA VAL A 128 6.31 -8.55 -5.21
C VAL A 128 7.09 -9.84 -4.94
N LEU A 129 7.95 -10.25 -5.88
CA LEU A 129 8.71 -11.50 -5.81
C LEU A 129 10.05 -11.37 -5.08
N GLN A 130 10.51 -10.15 -4.80
CA GLN A 130 11.75 -9.93 -4.06
C GLN A 130 11.72 -10.67 -2.70
N PRO A 131 12.74 -11.48 -2.39
CA PRO A 131 12.84 -12.17 -1.10
C PRO A 131 12.86 -11.18 0.07
N ARG A 132 12.12 -11.47 1.13
CA ARG A 132 12.00 -10.60 2.30
C ARG A 132 12.35 -11.32 3.59
N ARG A 133 12.93 -10.56 4.52
CA ARG A 133 13.19 -11.03 5.89
C ARG A 133 11.89 -11.24 6.68
N LYS A 134 10.83 -10.51 6.34
CA LYS A 134 9.52 -10.57 7.02
C LYS A 134 8.40 -10.77 6.02
N GLY A 135 7.78 -11.95 6.06
CA GLY A 135 6.52 -12.25 5.38
C GLY A 135 6.53 -12.03 3.86
N ALA A 136 5.36 -12.16 3.27
CA ALA A 136 5.12 -11.78 1.88
C ALA A 136 4.54 -10.36 1.81
N VAL A 137 4.61 -9.73 0.63
CA VAL A 137 3.97 -8.43 0.38
C VAL A 137 2.47 -8.53 0.68
N LYS A 138 1.94 -7.62 1.51
CA LYS A 138 0.51 -7.58 1.82
C LYS A 138 -0.28 -7.28 0.55
N GLY A 139 -1.37 -8.00 0.33
CA GLY A 139 -2.21 -7.84 -0.87
C GLY A 139 -1.66 -8.48 -2.15
N ARG A 140 -0.52 -9.20 -2.10
CA ARG A 140 0.04 -9.89 -3.28
C ARG A 140 -0.92 -10.86 -3.96
N ASP A 141 -1.89 -11.40 -3.22
CA ASP A 141 -2.83 -12.41 -3.73
C ASP A 141 -3.82 -11.84 -4.77
N ALA A 142 -3.84 -10.50 -4.92
CA ALA A 142 -4.49 -9.79 -6.02
C ALA A 142 -3.76 -9.97 -7.37
N ILE A 143 -2.56 -10.56 -7.37
CA ILE A 143 -1.72 -10.76 -8.54
C ILE A 143 -1.50 -12.26 -8.75
N LEU A 144 -1.78 -12.75 -9.95
CA LEU A 144 -1.34 -14.06 -10.43
C LEU A 144 0.02 -13.89 -11.08
N THR A 145 1.04 -14.59 -10.58
CA THR A 145 2.35 -14.69 -11.26
C THR A 145 2.41 -16.00 -12.05
N VAL A 146 2.82 -15.92 -13.31
CA VAL A 146 2.98 -17.07 -14.19
C VAL A 146 4.46 -17.20 -14.56
N GLN A 147 5.07 -18.30 -14.13
CA GLN A 147 6.45 -18.63 -14.49
C GLN A 147 6.42 -19.75 -15.53
N VAL A 148 6.89 -19.46 -16.74
CA VAL A 148 7.02 -20.43 -17.82
C VAL A 148 8.50 -20.80 -17.95
N PRO A 149 8.90 -22.05 -17.63
CA PRO A 149 10.28 -22.50 -17.79
C PRO A 149 10.69 -22.57 -19.26
N ALA A 150 12.00 -22.74 -19.50
CA ALA A 150 12.49 -23.10 -20.82
C ALA A 150 11.82 -24.40 -21.31
N TRP A 151 11.60 -24.49 -22.63
CA TRP A 151 10.93 -25.64 -23.27
C TRP A 151 9.47 -25.88 -22.83
N HIS A 152 8.83 -24.86 -22.24
CA HIS A 152 7.42 -24.88 -21.92
C HIS A 152 6.70 -23.71 -22.59
N VAL A 153 5.37 -23.79 -22.64
CA VAL A 153 4.48 -22.68 -23.01
C VAL A 153 3.44 -22.50 -21.92
N GLY A 154 3.06 -21.25 -21.66
CA GLY A 154 1.94 -20.94 -20.76
C GLY A 154 0.64 -20.81 -21.53
N VAL A 155 -0.40 -21.52 -21.10
CA VAL A 155 -1.78 -21.35 -21.55
C VAL A 155 -2.49 -20.44 -20.55
N LEU A 156 -2.62 -19.17 -20.93
CA LEU A 156 -3.30 -18.15 -20.11
C LEU A 156 -4.76 -18.04 -20.53
N LYS A 157 -5.67 -18.06 -19.56
CA LYS A 157 -7.10 -17.78 -19.73
C LYS A 157 -7.43 -16.52 -18.95
N ILE A 158 -8.11 -15.57 -19.62
CA ILE A 158 -8.61 -14.33 -19.01
C ILE A 158 -10.11 -14.29 -19.32
N ASP A 159 -10.93 -14.24 -18.27
CA ASP A 159 -12.39 -14.20 -18.37
C ASP A 159 -12.98 -15.35 -19.21
N GLY A 160 -12.34 -16.51 -19.14
CA GLY A 160 -12.71 -17.71 -19.90
C GLY A 160 -12.16 -17.77 -21.33
N GLU A 161 -11.54 -16.69 -21.83
CA GLU A 161 -10.94 -16.65 -23.16
C GLU A 161 -9.45 -17.01 -23.12
N THR A 162 -9.06 -17.96 -23.97
CA THR A 162 -7.65 -18.36 -24.10
C THR A 162 -6.88 -17.30 -24.88
N GLN A 163 -5.79 -16.83 -24.28
CA GLN A 163 -4.92 -15.80 -24.85
C GLN A 163 -3.82 -16.42 -25.73
N ALA A 164 -3.02 -15.58 -26.37
CA ALA A 164 -1.81 -16.04 -27.04
C ALA A 164 -0.88 -16.78 -26.06
N LEU A 165 -0.25 -17.86 -26.52
CA LEU A 165 0.64 -18.67 -25.69
C LEU A 165 1.78 -17.81 -25.12
N LEU A 166 1.99 -17.93 -23.81
CA LEU A 166 3.06 -17.24 -23.12
C LEU A 166 4.39 -17.95 -23.42
N PRO A 167 5.43 -17.22 -23.87
CA PRO A 167 6.77 -17.78 -24.03
C PRO A 167 7.42 -18.04 -22.65
N PRO A 168 8.55 -18.78 -22.62
CA PRO A 168 9.38 -18.88 -21.43
C PRO A 168 9.72 -17.51 -20.85
N GLY A 169 9.55 -17.38 -19.54
CA GLY A 169 9.70 -16.11 -18.84
C GLY A 169 8.79 -16.00 -17.63
N LEU A 170 8.73 -14.79 -17.10
CA LEU A 170 7.94 -14.46 -15.92
C LEU A 170 6.99 -13.31 -16.27
N THR A 171 5.70 -13.53 -16.06
CA THR A 171 4.66 -12.52 -16.26
C THR A 171 3.73 -12.47 -15.06
N ALA A 172 2.98 -11.38 -14.92
CA ALA A 172 2.02 -11.21 -13.85
C ALA A 172 0.75 -10.53 -14.33
N TYR A 173 -0.38 -10.90 -13.73
CA TYR A 173 -1.71 -10.47 -14.12
C TYR A 173 -2.55 -10.11 -12.89
N TRP A 174 -3.37 -9.07 -13.00
CA TRP A 174 -4.35 -8.72 -11.98
C TRP A 174 -5.45 -9.77 -11.94
N LYS A 175 -5.75 -10.25 -10.73
CA LYS A 175 -6.98 -10.99 -10.42
C LYS A 175 -8.12 -10.06 -10.01
N ILE A 176 -7.84 -8.76 -9.98
CA ILE A 176 -8.81 -7.71 -9.69
C ILE A 176 -9.65 -7.50 -10.94
N ASN A 177 -10.97 -7.66 -10.81
CA ASN A 177 -11.94 -7.48 -11.90
C ASN A 177 -11.77 -8.45 -13.09
N HIS A 178 -10.86 -9.43 -13.00
CA HIS A 178 -10.57 -10.42 -14.04
C HIS A 178 -10.50 -11.83 -13.45
N LEU A 179 -11.08 -12.81 -14.14
CA LEU A 179 -10.87 -14.22 -13.85
C LEU A 179 -9.65 -14.71 -14.63
N VAL A 180 -8.50 -14.74 -13.97
CA VAL A 180 -7.23 -15.16 -14.59
C VAL A 180 -6.82 -16.55 -14.10
N ASP A 181 -6.55 -17.43 -15.04
CA ASP A 181 -6.04 -18.78 -14.81
C ASP A 181 -4.89 -19.08 -15.78
N ALA A 182 -3.91 -19.88 -15.35
CA ALA A 182 -2.76 -20.21 -16.17
C ALA A 182 -2.26 -21.63 -15.93
N GLU A 183 -2.03 -22.35 -17.02
CA GLU A 183 -1.42 -23.69 -17.02
C GLU A 183 -0.10 -23.64 -17.80
N VAL A 184 0.89 -24.43 -17.38
CA VAL A 184 2.20 -24.50 -18.04
C VAL A 184 2.38 -25.89 -18.62
N VAL A 185 2.65 -25.97 -19.92
CA VAL A 185 2.72 -27.22 -20.68
C VAL A 185 4.13 -27.43 -21.22
N ASP A 186 4.70 -28.61 -20.99
CA ASP A 186 5.98 -29.02 -21.55
C ASP A 186 5.82 -29.31 -23.05
N THR A 187 6.69 -28.72 -23.89
CA THR A 187 6.65 -28.90 -25.34
C THR A 187 7.63 -29.94 -25.84
N ARG A 188 8.39 -30.58 -24.95
CA ARG A 188 9.29 -31.66 -25.30
C ARG A 188 8.51 -32.91 -25.68
N LEU A 189 9.04 -33.63 -26.66
CA LEU A 189 8.41 -34.84 -27.20
C LEU A 189 8.23 -35.89 -26.10
N GLN A 190 6.98 -36.25 -25.80
CA GLN A 190 6.68 -37.40 -24.97
C GLN A 190 6.47 -38.62 -25.88
N VAL A 191 7.34 -39.61 -25.75
CA VAL A 191 7.10 -40.92 -26.37
C VAL A 191 6.08 -41.64 -25.49
N LEU A 192 4.88 -41.88 -26.01
CA LEU A 192 3.90 -42.76 -25.38
C LEU A 192 4.35 -44.21 -25.57
N GLU A 193 4.51 -44.95 -24.47
CA GLU A 193 4.67 -46.41 -24.46
C GLU A 193 3.32 -47.13 -24.67
#